data_AF-A0A7I9VNT8-F1
#
_entry.id   AF-A0A7I9VNT8-F1
#
_cell.length_a   1.000
_cell.length_b   1.000
_cell.length_c   1.000
_cell.angle_alpha   90.00
_cell.angle_beta   90.00
_cell.angle_gamma   90.00
#
_symmetry.space_group_name_H-M   'P 1'
#
loop_
_entity.id
_entity.type
_entity.pdbx_description
1 polymer ?
#
loop_
_entity_poly.entity_id
_entity_poly.type
_entity_poly.pdbx_seq_one_letter_code
_entity_poly.pdbx_strand_id
1 'polypeptide(L)'
;MRVPSRYKAALAAVCLTAAAAARAERVAGAALPDEARPVEANRYRVEKSYEETLKFYKAVYPPGRYPRKAIVNQPGVKAVHIVNPESKPGGWEGLNVYELNGETRVFVLVSPKEKKSRR
;
A
#
# COMPACT_ATOMS: atom_id res chain seq x y z
N MET A 1 59.22 5.41 -33.87
CA MET A 1 58.44 4.54 -32.96
C MET A 1 58.13 5.34 -31.69
N ARG A 2 56.88 5.31 -31.22
CA ARG A 2 56.24 5.92 -30.02
C ARG A 2 55.32 7.14 -30.25
N VAL A 3 54.10 6.96 -29.74
CA VAL A 3 52.85 7.70 -29.92
C VAL A 3 52.71 8.81 -28.86
N PRO A 4 52.16 10.00 -29.16
CA PRO A 4 51.74 10.92 -28.12
C PRO A 4 50.34 10.55 -27.62
N SER A 5 50.28 10.02 -26.40
CA SER A 5 49.04 9.70 -25.70
C SER A 5 48.30 10.99 -25.34
N ARG A 6 47.24 11.29 -26.11
CA ARG A 6 46.27 12.35 -25.81
C ARG A 6 45.34 11.86 -24.72
N TYR A 7 45.67 12.12 -23.45
CA TYR A 7 44.76 11.86 -22.34
C TYR A 7 43.62 12.88 -22.36
N LYS A 8 42.55 12.54 -23.08
CA LYS A 8 41.23 13.17 -22.91
C LYS A 8 40.69 12.70 -21.55
N ALA A 9 40.66 13.58 -20.57
CA ALA A 9 39.96 13.32 -19.32
C ALA A 9 38.45 13.27 -19.61
N ALA A 10 37.88 12.06 -19.69
CA ALA A 10 36.45 11.86 -19.68
C ALA A 10 35.99 11.77 -18.23
N LEU A 11 35.43 12.87 -17.71
CA LEU A 11 34.77 12.88 -16.40
C LEU A 11 33.38 12.24 -16.56
N ALA A 12 33.27 10.96 -16.19
CA ALA A 12 31.98 10.28 -16.13
C ALA A 12 31.25 10.70 -14.83
N ALA A 13 30.25 11.58 -14.94
CA ALA A 13 29.35 11.87 -13.85
C ALA A 13 28.39 10.68 -13.66
N VAL A 14 28.64 9.87 -12.63
CA VAL A 14 27.72 8.82 -12.20
C VAL A 14 26.56 9.50 -11.47
N CYS A 15 25.45 9.70 -12.17
CA CYS A 15 24.18 10.04 -11.53
C CYS A 15 23.69 8.83 -10.73
N LEU A 16 24.04 8.79 -9.44
CA LEU A 16 23.40 7.92 -8.46
C LEU A 16 21.94 8.36 -8.32
N THR A 17 21.06 7.81 -9.16
CA THR A 17 19.62 7.85 -8.92
C THR A 17 19.34 6.98 -7.70
N ALA A 18 19.36 7.58 -6.52
CA ALA A 18 18.79 6.96 -5.34
C ALA A 18 17.29 6.78 -5.63
N ALA A 19 16.87 5.54 -5.91
CA ALA A 19 15.47 5.19 -5.94
C ALA A 19 14.90 5.51 -4.55
N ALA A 20 14.14 6.61 -4.45
CA ALA A 20 13.42 6.95 -3.25
C ALA A 20 12.43 5.80 -2.99
N ALA A 21 12.78 4.91 -2.06
CA ALA A 21 11.85 3.90 -1.57
C ALA A 21 10.72 4.65 -0.86
N ALA A 22 9.59 4.79 -1.56
CA ALA A 22 8.36 5.34 -1.01
C ALA A 22 8.01 4.59 0.28
N ARG A 23 8.11 5.28 1.42
CA ARG A 23 7.72 4.72 2.71
C ARG A 23 6.20 4.80 2.78
N ALA A 24 5.54 3.69 2.44
CA ALA A 24 4.09 3.55 2.62
C ALA A 24 3.70 3.95 4.06
N GLU A 25 2.83 4.96 4.17
CA GLU A 25 2.25 5.37 5.44
C GLU A 25 1.52 4.16 6.08
N ARG A 26 1.61 4.02 7.41
CA ARG A 26 1.02 2.88 8.11
C ARG A 26 -0.07 3.29 9.09
N VAL A 27 -1.24 2.66 8.98
CA VAL A 27 -2.40 2.85 9.86
C VAL A 27 -2.64 1.56 10.63
N ALA A 28 -2.44 1.61 11.95
CA ALA A 28 -2.51 0.42 12.83
C ALA A 28 -1.65 -0.77 12.32
N GLY A 29 -0.57 -0.48 11.58
CA GLY A 29 0.32 -1.45 10.95
C GLY A 29 -0.01 -1.80 9.49
N ALA A 30 -1.22 -1.48 9.00
CA ALA A 30 -1.60 -1.63 7.60
C ALA A 30 -0.90 -0.58 6.73
N ALA A 31 -0.32 -0.97 5.61
CA ALA A 31 0.27 -0.06 4.64
C ALA A 31 -0.83 0.59 3.80
N LEU A 32 -0.68 1.89 3.56
CA LEU A 32 -1.47 2.63 2.60
C LEU A 32 -0.64 2.95 1.35
N PRO A 33 -1.26 3.00 0.15
CA PRO A 33 -0.62 3.56 -1.01
C PRO A 33 -0.21 5.01 -0.75
N ASP A 34 0.84 5.47 -1.43
CA ASP A 34 1.18 6.89 -1.44
C ASP A 34 -0.03 7.72 -1.88
N GLU A 35 -0.12 8.95 -1.37
CA GLU A 35 -1.20 9.91 -1.67
C GLU A 35 -2.59 9.49 -1.16
N ALA A 36 -2.68 8.46 -0.31
CA ALA A 36 -3.91 8.13 0.38
C ALA A 36 -4.34 9.29 1.31
N ARG A 37 -5.55 9.83 1.09
CA ARG A 37 -6.10 10.95 1.87
C ARG A 37 -7.21 10.49 2.80
N PRO A 38 -7.21 10.87 4.08
CA PRO A 38 -8.28 10.50 5.01
C PRO A 38 -9.60 11.14 4.58
N VAL A 39 -10.66 10.35 4.55
CA VAL A 39 -12.04 10.80 4.27
C VAL A 39 -12.91 10.63 5.51
N GLU A 40 -12.70 9.53 6.24
CA GLU A 40 -13.41 9.19 7.47
C GLU A 40 -12.48 8.35 8.37
N ALA A 41 -12.95 7.99 9.57
CA ALA A 41 -12.21 7.12 10.47
C ALA A 41 -11.80 5.80 9.77
N ASN A 42 -10.48 5.59 9.66
CA ASN A 42 -9.85 4.47 8.97
C ASN A 42 -10.24 4.31 7.48
N ARG A 43 -10.87 5.32 6.87
CA ARG A 43 -11.22 5.34 5.44
C ARG A 43 -10.39 6.36 4.70
N TYR A 44 -9.83 5.94 3.59
CA TYR A 44 -8.91 6.72 2.79
C TYR A 44 -9.35 6.70 1.33
N ARG A 45 -9.33 7.85 0.67
CA ARG A 45 -9.40 7.95 -0.78
C ARG A 45 -7.99 7.79 -1.33
N VAL A 46 -7.84 6.99 -2.37
CA VAL A 46 -6.58 6.80 -3.08
C VAL A 46 -6.73 7.41 -4.47
N GLU A 47 -5.73 8.16 -4.91
CA GLU A 47 -5.74 8.83 -6.22
C GLU A 47 -5.62 7.83 -7.39
N LYS A 48 -4.89 6.74 -7.16
CA LYS A 48 -4.73 5.64 -8.13
C LYS A 48 -6.05 4.91 -8.41
N SER A 49 -6.12 4.30 -9.59
CA SER A 49 -7.24 3.44 -9.98
C SER A 49 -7.39 2.22 -9.06
N TYR A 50 -8.55 1.57 -9.12
CA TYR A 50 -8.84 0.36 -8.33
C TYR A 50 -7.80 -0.73 -8.64
N GLU A 51 -7.53 -0.96 -9.92
CA GLU A 51 -6.61 -1.98 -10.41
C GLU A 51 -5.15 -1.71 -10.02
N GLU A 52 -4.71 -0.45 -10.07
CA GLU A 52 -3.37 -0.05 -9.61
C GLU A 52 -3.23 -0.18 -8.09
N THR A 53 -4.26 0.16 -7.34
CA THR A 53 -4.30 -0.01 -5.89
C THR A 53 -4.22 -1.50 -5.52
N LEU A 54 -4.90 -2.37 -6.27
CA LEU A 54 -4.76 -3.81 -6.10
C LEU A 54 -3.36 -4.33 -6.45
N LYS A 55 -2.69 -3.77 -7.47
CA LYS A 55 -1.29 -4.12 -7.77
C LYS A 55 -0.36 -3.76 -6.62
N PHE A 56 -0.51 -2.56 -6.04
CA PHE A 56 0.22 -2.16 -4.83
C PHE A 56 0.01 -3.18 -3.71
N TYR A 57 -1.24 -3.51 -3.40
CA TYR A 57 -1.53 -4.46 -2.33
C TYR A 57 -1.12 -5.90 -2.63
N LYS A 58 -0.98 -6.28 -3.91
CA LYS A 58 -0.41 -7.58 -4.28
C LYS A 58 1.08 -7.64 -3.95
N ALA A 59 1.81 -6.54 -4.11
CA ALA A 59 3.22 -6.45 -3.75
C ALA A 59 3.42 -6.43 -2.23
N VAL A 60 2.62 -5.64 -1.50
CA VAL A 60 2.75 -5.48 -0.05
C VAL A 60 2.16 -6.65 0.73
N TYR A 61 1.03 -7.19 0.26
CA TYR A 61 0.28 -8.29 0.87
C TYR A 61 0.03 -9.42 -0.15
N PRO A 62 1.06 -10.28 -0.37
CA PRO A 62 0.98 -11.36 -1.34
C PRO A 62 -0.20 -12.31 -1.08
N PRO A 63 -0.96 -12.74 -2.11
CA PRO A 63 -2.14 -13.60 -1.94
C PRO A 63 -1.89 -14.92 -1.20
N GLY A 64 -0.68 -15.49 -1.30
CA GLY A 64 -0.33 -16.72 -0.59
C GLY A 64 -0.26 -16.58 0.93
N ARG A 65 -0.06 -15.36 1.45
CA ARG A 65 -0.05 -15.06 2.90
C ARG A 65 -1.23 -14.22 3.35
N TYR A 66 -1.82 -13.42 2.46
CA TYR A 66 -2.93 -12.53 2.76
C TYR A 66 -4.11 -12.86 1.83
N PRO A 67 -5.02 -13.75 2.26
CA PRO A 67 -6.16 -14.19 1.47
C PRO A 67 -7.06 -13.01 1.07
N ARG A 68 -7.62 -13.10 -0.15
CA ARG A 68 -8.55 -12.11 -0.70
C ARG A 68 -9.95 -12.70 -0.76
N LYS A 69 -10.94 -11.97 -0.27
CA LYS A 69 -12.36 -12.32 -0.35
C LYS A 69 -13.06 -11.29 -1.22
N ALA A 70 -13.76 -11.73 -2.26
CA ALA A 70 -14.62 -10.86 -3.03
C ALA A 70 -15.79 -10.39 -2.16
N ILE A 71 -16.16 -9.12 -2.26
CA ILE A 71 -17.34 -8.57 -1.59
C ILE A 71 -18.43 -8.49 -2.67
N VAL A 72 -19.27 -9.53 -2.73
CA VAL A 72 -20.14 -9.82 -3.90
C VAL A 72 -21.49 -9.10 -3.85
N ASN A 73 -21.76 -8.28 -2.83
CA ASN A 73 -23.14 -8.01 -2.45
C ASN A 73 -23.81 -6.84 -3.19
N GLN A 74 -23.18 -6.19 -4.17
CA GLN A 74 -23.80 -5.07 -4.90
C GLN A 74 -23.41 -5.03 -6.40
N PRO A 75 -24.40 -5.03 -7.32
CA PRO A 75 -24.15 -4.75 -8.73
C PRO A 75 -23.46 -3.39 -8.92
N GLY A 76 -22.40 -3.34 -9.72
CA GLY A 76 -21.66 -2.11 -10.01
C GLY A 76 -20.62 -1.70 -8.97
N VAL A 77 -20.46 -2.45 -7.87
CA VAL A 77 -19.41 -2.20 -6.87
C VAL A 77 -18.27 -3.21 -7.05
N LYS A 78 -17.08 -2.71 -7.39
CA LYS A 78 -15.85 -3.52 -7.32
C LYS A 78 -15.30 -3.44 -5.91
N ALA A 79 -15.21 -4.56 -5.21
CA ALA A 79 -14.65 -4.57 -3.87
C ALA A 79 -13.97 -5.90 -3.52
N VAL A 80 -12.85 -5.81 -2.81
CA VAL A 80 -12.13 -6.94 -2.27
C VAL A 80 -11.71 -6.66 -0.83
N HIS A 81 -11.84 -7.67 0.00
CA HIS A 81 -11.31 -7.69 1.35
C HIS A 81 -9.99 -8.46 1.38
N ILE A 82 -8.95 -7.87 1.94
CA ILE A 82 -7.65 -8.49 2.20
C ILE A 82 -7.59 -8.80 3.69
N VAL A 83 -7.46 -10.08 4.04
CA VAL A 83 -7.37 -10.56 5.42
C VAL A 83 -5.94 -10.45 5.92
N ASN A 84 -5.73 -9.95 7.14
CA ASN A 84 -4.47 -10.09 7.86
C ASN A 84 -4.54 -11.30 8.82
N PRO A 85 -3.94 -12.45 8.48
CA PRO A 85 -3.94 -13.62 9.37
C PRO A 85 -3.05 -13.44 10.61
N GLU A 86 -2.25 -12.38 10.66
CA GLU A 86 -1.35 -12.05 11.77
C GLU A 86 -1.88 -10.86 12.59
N SER A 87 -3.20 -10.68 12.64
CA SER A 87 -3.82 -9.61 13.41
C SER A 87 -3.51 -9.75 14.89
N LYS A 88 -3.30 -8.60 15.55
CA LYS A 88 -3.04 -8.50 16.99
C LYS A 88 -4.04 -7.52 17.61
N PRO A 89 -4.39 -7.65 18.90
CA PRO A 89 -5.26 -6.68 19.58
C PRO A 89 -4.76 -5.25 19.39
N GLY A 90 -5.62 -4.36 18.91
CA GLY A 90 -5.28 -2.96 18.59
C GLY A 90 -4.52 -2.74 17.29
N GLY A 91 -4.29 -3.77 16.48
CA GLY A 91 -3.74 -3.69 15.13
C GLY A 91 -4.81 -3.89 14.06
N TRP A 92 -4.39 -3.84 12.79
CA TRP A 92 -5.29 -4.10 11.68
C TRP A 92 -5.63 -5.60 11.51
N GLU A 93 -6.91 -5.88 11.27
CA GLU A 93 -7.46 -7.22 10.99
C GLU A 93 -7.48 -7.55 9.50
N GLY A 94 -7.53 -6.50 8.69
CA GLY A 94 -7.69 -6.59 7.25
C GLY A 94 -8.01 -5.22 6.69
N LEU A 95 -8.20 -5.16 5.38
CA LEU A 95 -8.62 -3.93 4.72
C LEU A 95 -9.54 -4.24 3.54
N ASN A 96 -10.44 -3.32 3.25
CA ASN A 96 -11.25 -3.35 2.04
C ASN A 96 -10.67 -2.37 1.05
N VAL A 97 -10.52 -2.81 -0.20
CA VAL A 97 -10.31 -1.92 -1.35
C VAL A 97 -11.60 -1.96 -2.16
N TYR A 98 -12.17 -0.80 -2.45
CA TYR A 98 -13.42 -0.72 -3.21
C TYR A 98 -13.46 0.52 -4.10
N GLU A 99 -14.22 0.44 -5.17
CA GLU A 99 -14.52 1.55 -6.07
C GLU A 99 -15.93 2.06 -5.76
N LEU A 100 -16.07 3.37 -5.55
CA LEU A 100 -17.34 4.05 -5.34
C LEU A 100 -17.36 5.37 -6.12
N ASN A 101 -18.32 5.52 -7.03
CA ASN A 101 -18.46 6.71 -7.89
C ASN A 101 -17.16 7.07 -8.65
N GLY A 102 -16.43 6.06 -9.13
CA GLY A 102 -15.15 6.23 -9.83
C GLY A 102 -13.96 6.57 -8.93
N GLU A 103 -14.16 6.63 -7.60
CA GLU A 103 -13.08 6.82 -6.64
C GLU A 103 -12.66 5.50 -6.01
N THR A 104 -11.36 5.24 -5.97
CA THR A 104 -10.81 4.14 -5.19
C THR A 104 -10.74 4.53 -3.72
N ARG A 105 -11.26 3.65 -2.87
CA ARG A 105 -11.25 3.82 -1.42
C ARG A 105 -10.66 2.60 -0.73
N VAL A 106 -9.96 2.87 0.36
CA VAL A 106 -9.40 1.87 1.26
C VAL A 106 -10.02 2.06 2.63
N PHE A 107 -10.53 0.98 3.22
CA PHE A 107 -10.99 0.97 4.60
C PHE A 107 -10.17 -0.02 5.41
N VAL A 108 -9.45 0.46 6.42
CA VAL A 108 -8.64 -0.38 7.31
C VAL A 108 -9.51 -0.85 8.48
N LEU A 109 -9.65 -2.16 8.63
CA LEU A 109 -10.34 -2.76 9.77
C LEU A 109 -9.34 -2.89 10.93
N VAL A 110 -9.67 -2.34 12.09
CA VAL A 110 -8.80 -2.34 13.27
C VAL A 110 -9.49 -3.08 14.40
N SER A 111 -8.79 -4.05 15.00
CA SER A 111 -9.29 -4.74 16.19
C SER A 111 -9.46 -3.76 17.34
N PRO A 112 -10.56 -3.82 18.09
CA PRO A 112 -10.67 -3.11 19.36
C PRO A 112 -9.48 -3.45 20.25
N LYS A 113 -8.86 -2.44 20.89
CA LYS A 113 -7.91 -2.70 21.97
C LYS A 113 -8.68 -3.35 23.11
N GLU A 114 -8.18 -4.48 23.60
CA GLU A 114 -8.72 -5.14 24.77
C GLU A 114 -8.71 -4.14 25.93
N LYS A 115 -9.89 -3.63 26.31
CA LYS A 115 -10.02 -2.83 27.52
C LYS A 115 -9.85 -3.82 28.66
N LYS A 116 -8.70 -3.80 29.33
CA LYS A 116 -8.55 -4.47 30.63
C LYS A 116 -9.73 -4.01 31.49
N SER A 117 -10.68 -4.91 31.73
CA SER A 117 -11.79 -4.67 32.65
C SER A 117 -11.14 -4.40 34.00
N ARG A 118 -11.13 -3.13 34.42
CA ARG A 118 -10.76 -2.77 35.79
C ARG A 118 -11.91 -3.30 36.65
N ARG A 119 -11.68 -4.47 37.25
CA ARG A 119 -12.45 -4.95 38.40
C ARG A 119 -11.98 -4.23 39.64
#